data_AF-A0A4Q4YDD3-F1
#
_entry.id   AF-A0A4Q4YDD3-F1
#
_cell.length_a   1.000
_cell.length_b   1.000
_cell.length_c   1.000
_cell.angle_alpha   90.00
_cell.angle_beta   90.00
_cell.angle_gamma   90.00
#
_symmetry.space_group_name_H-M   'P 1'
#
loop_
_entity.id
_entity.type
_entity.pdbx_description
1 polymer ?
#
loop_
_entity_poly.entity_id
_entity_poly.type
_entity_poly.pdbx_seq_one_letter_code
_entity_poly.pdbx_strand_id
1 'polypeptide(L)'
;MASRSIPRDRRPALQQGYEQLCVWLNYDESTKHHVRHLLNSEYIRPFFREYRRDYLEAEDVVEDIGCDELFGWLRETNAFRQPKYYGGGSSSSSGKGTGGMNKKGWTALDHATRFVVRVLRFSWDNDGEWSHGRFDPDADADGESDLEFYQVWAILRYLQAEWEAANLEAWDNSTLNATFASLMVSRL
;
A
#
# COMPACT_ATOMS: atom_id res chain seq x y z
N MET A 1 17.31 10.67 -3.54
CA MET A 1 17.87 10.23 -4.84
C MET A 1 16.88 10.57 -5.94
N ALA A 2 17.36 10.89 -7.16
CA ALA A 2 16.49 11.25 -8.28
C ALA A 2 15.65 10.04 -8.72
N SER A 3 14.34 10.23 -8.93
CA SER A 3 13.45 9.21 -9.50
C SER A 3 14.01 8.75 -10.84
N ARG A 4 14.50 7.50 -10.92
CA ARG A 4 14.94 6.90 -12.18
C ARG A 4 13.73 6.67 -13.08
N SER A 5 13.90 6.86 -14.38
CA SER A 5 12.87 6.53 -15.37
C SER A 5 12.75 5.02 -15.49
N ILE A 6 11.52 4.51 -15.61
CA ILE A 6 11.27 3.07 -15.81
C ILE A 6 11.87 2.62 -17.16
N PRO A 7 12.76 1.60 -17.17
CA PRO A 7 13.31 0.96 -18.36
C PRO A 7 12.21 0.50 -19.33
N ARG A 8 12.44 0.62 -20.64
CA ARG A 8 11.40 0.40 -21.66
C ARG A 8 10.86 -1.03 -21.68
N ASP A 9 11.75 -1.99 -21.45
CA ASP A 9 11.48 -3.43 -21.37
C ASP A 9 10.57 -3.81 -20.19
N ARG A 10 10.54 -3.01 -19.12
CA ARG A 10 9.72 -3.25 -17.92
C ARG A 10 8.30 -2.71 -18.02
N ARG A 11 8.07 -1.74 -18.92
CA ARG A 11 6.78 -1.04 -19.06
C ARG A 11 5.60 -1.96 -19.41
N PRO A 12 5.73 -2.95 -20.31
CA PRO A 12 4.59 -3.80 -20.66
C PRO A 12 4.06 -4.58 -19.45
N ALA A 13 4.95 -5.10 -18.60
CA ALA A 13 4.54 -5.81 -17.39
C ALA A 13 3.85 -4.89 -16.37
N LEU A 14 4.36 -3.68 -16.17
CA LEU A 14 3.68 -2.68 -15.31
C LEU A 14 2.34 -2.21 -15.87
N GLN A 15 2.21 -2.14 -17.20
CA GLN A 15 0.94 -1.84 -17.85
C GLN A 15 -0.08 -2.97 -17.61
N GLN A 16 0.34 -4.22 -17.76
CA GLN A 16 -0.51 -5.38 -17.46
C GLN A 16 -0.92 -5.41 -15.98
N GLY A 17 0.02 -5.18 -15.05
CA GLY A 17 -0.29 -5.07 -13.62
C GLY A 17 -1.24 -3.91 -13.31
N TYR A 18 -1.13 -2.79 -14.02
CA TYR A 18 -2.06 -1.67 -13.87
C TYR A 18 -3.48 -2.04 -14.30
N GLU A 19 -3.62 -2.73 -15.43
CA GLU A 19 -4.91 -3.20 -15.94
C GLU A 19 -5.57 -4.16 -14.95
N GLN A 20 -4.79 -5.09 -14.38
CA GLN A 20 -5.26 -6.00 -13.33
C GLN A 20 -5.67 -5.25 -12.05
N LEU A 21 -4.88 -4.26 -11.62
CA LEU A 21 -5.23 -3.40 -10.50
C LEU A 21 -6.56 -2.67 -10.75
N CYS A 22 -6.80 -2.13 -11.95
CA CYS A 22 -8.05 -1.46 -12.27
C CYS A 22 -9.25 -2.39 -12.12
N VAL A 23 -9.17 -3.61 -12.64
CA VAL A 23 -10.20 -4.64 -12.47
C VAL A 23 -10.45 -4.95 -10.99
N TRP A 24 -9.38 -5.06 -10.20
CA TRP A 24 -9.48 -5.36 -8.77
C TRP A 24 -10.16 -4.24 -7.98
N LEU A 25 -9.83 -3.00 -8.31
CA LEU A 25 -10.44 -1.80 -7.74
C LEU A 25 -11.85 -1.53 -8.31
N ASN A 26 -12.39 -2.41 -9.16
CA ASN A 26 -13.70 -2.27 -9.81
C ASN A 26 -13.82 -1.05 -10.75
N TYR A 27 -12.70 -0.65 -11.36
CA TYR A 27 -12.66 0.37 -12.41
C TYR A 27 -12.66 -0.28 -13.78
N ASP A 28 -13.65 0.06 -14.61
CA ASP A 28 -13.74 -0.40 -15.99
C ASP A 28 -12.84 0.39 -16.96
N GLU A 29 -12.83 0.00 -18.23
CA GLU A 29 -12.06 0.66 -19.28
C GLU A 29 -12.35 2.16 -19.43
N SER A 30 -13.57 2.60 -19.11
CA SER A 30 -13.97 4.00 -19.23
C SER A 30 -13.50 4.84 -18.03
N THR A 31 -13.33 4.21 -16.87
CA THR A 31 -13.01 4.87 -15.60
C THR A 31 -11.59 4.59 -15.10
N LYS A 32 -10.85 3.68 -15.73
CA LYS A 32 -9.48 3.30 -15.32
C LYS A 32 -8.49 4.46 -15.23
N HIS A 33 -8.74 5.58 -15.92
CA HIS A 33 -7.91 6.77 -15.80
C HIS A 33 -7.98 7.40 -14.39
N HIS A 34 -9.08 7.21 -13.66
CA HIS A 34 -9.24 7.63 -12.27
C HIS A 34 -8.29 6.88 -11.33
N VAL A 35 -7.95 5.62 -11.60
CA VAL A 35 -6.98 4.87 -10.78
C VAL A 35 -5.64 5.59 -10.75
N ARG A 36 -5.15 6.14 -11.87
CA ARG A 36 -3.92 6.94 -11.88
C ARG A 36 -4.06 8.21 -11.06
N HIS A 37 -5.24 8.83 -11.00
CA HIS A 37 -5.52 9.96 -10.12
C HIS A 37 -5.51 9.53 -8.64
N LEU A 38 -6.15 8.41 -8.29
CA LEU A 38 -6.14 7.82 -6.94
C LEU A 38 -4.72 7.53 -6.46
N LEU A 39 -3.91 6.85 -7.26
CA LEU A 39 -2.51 6.53 -6.93
C LEU A 39 -1.65 7.78 -6.67
N ASN A 40 -1.98 8.90 -7.32
CA ASN A 40 -1.28 10.18 -7.16
C ASN A 40 -1.95 11.14 -6.17
N SER A 41 -3.09 10.74 -5.59
CA SER A 41 -3.91 11.58 -4.71
C SER A 41 -3.25 11.81 -3.35
N GLU A 42 -3.81 12.74 -2.58
CA GLU A 42 -3.42 12.97 -1.19
C GLU A 42 -3.73 11.79 -0.26
N TYR A 43 -4.64 10.88 -0.65
CA TYR A 43 -5.00 9.69 0.11
C TYR A 43 -3.93 8.59 0.06
N ILE A 44 -3.11 8.56 -1.01
CA ILE A 44 -2.12 7.49 -1.22
C ILE A 44 -0.69 8.02 -1.22
N ARG A 45 -0.44 9.08 -1.99
CA ARG A 45 0.92 9.53 -2.32
C ARG A 45 1.76 9.92 -1.09
N PRO A 46 1.23 10.61 -0.06
CA PRO A 46 2.02 10.93 1.13
C PRO A 46 2.46 9.70 1.90
N PHE A 47 1.58 8.69 2.03
CA PHE A 47 1.87 7.47 2.76
C PHE A 47 2.81 6.55 1.99
N PHE A 48 2.67 6.48 0.65
CA PHE A 48 3.63 5.74 -0.16
C PHE A 48 5.03 6.38 -0.15
N ARG A 49 5.11 7.72 -0.13
CA ARG A 49 6.40 8.42 0.06
C ARG A 49 7.05 8.08 1.40
N GLU A 50 6.26 7.97 2.46
CA GLU A 50 6.75 7.53 3.77
C GLU A 50 7.25 6.09 3.71
N TYR A 51 6.45 5.17 3.17
CA TYR A 51 6.82 3.76 2.98
C TYR A 51 8.13 3.64 2.20
N ARG A 52 8.25 4.36 1.09
CA ARG A 52 9.44 4.38 0.25
C ARG A 52 10.67 4.88 0.99
N ARG A 53 10.57 6.04 1.67
CA ARG A 53 11.69 6.64 2.41
C ARG A 53 12.17 5.73 3.53
N ASP A 54 11.23 5.12 4.26
CA ASP A 54 11.54 4.42 5.50
C ASP A 54 11.83 2.94 5.32
N TYR A 55 11.50 2.36 4.16
CA TYR A 55 11.73 0.95 3.84
C TYR A 55 12.45 0.78 2.51
N LEU A 56 11.80 1.06 1.37
CA LEU A 56 12.34 0.74 0.05
C LEU A 56 13.70 1.39 -0.24
N GLU A 57 13.90 2.65 0.18
CA GLU A 57 15.17 3.37 0.01
C GLU A 57 16.20 3.04 1.11
N ALA A 58 15.77 2.43 2.21
CA ALA A 58 16.58 2.19 3.40
C ALA A 58 17.13 0.76 3.47
N GLU A 59 16.46 -0.21 2.83
CA GLU A 59 16.82 -1.62 2.83
C GLU A 59 17.57 -2.03 1.56
N ASP A 60 18.56 -2.91 1.72
CA ASP A 60 19.32 -3.48 0.60
C ASP A 60 18.50 -4.54 -0.16
N VAL A 61 17.60 -5.23 0.55
CA VAL A 61 16.75 -6.30 0.01
C VAL A 61 15.30 -5.97 0.34
N VAL A 62 14.48 -5.89 -0.70
CA VAL A 62 13.04 -5.69 -0.57
C VAL A 62 12.35 -7.05 -0.49
N GLU A 63 11.56 -7.25 0.55
CA GLU A 63 10.80 -8.47 0.79
C GLU A 63 9.48 -8.45 0.01
N ASP A 64 9.05 -9.63 -0.43
CA ASP A 64 7.71 -9.82 -0.99
C ASP A 64 6.71 -10.02 0.14
N ILE A 65 5.75 -9.10 0.27
CA ILE A 65 4.79 -9.08 1.36
C ILE A 65 3.48 -9.70 0.88
N GLY A 66 3.23 -10.93 1.30
CA GLY A 66 2.00 -11.66 1.00
C GLY A 66 0.77 -11.00 1.61
N CYS A 67 -0.36 -11.11 0.90
CA CYS A 67 -1.61 -10.49 1.36
C CYS A 67 -2.12 -11.11 2.66
N ASP A 68 -2.18 -12.44 2.72
CA ASP A 68 -2.70 -13.19 3.87
C ASP A 68 -1.81 -13.01 5.10
N GLU A 69 -0.49 -12.97 4.89
CA GLU A 69 0.48 -12.70 5.94
C GLU A 69 0.28 -11.30 6.53
N LEU A 70 0.14 -10.28 5.68
CA LEU A 70 -0.11 -8.92 6.13
C LEU A 70 -1.46 -8.79 6.84
N PHE A 71 -2.49 -9.45 6.32
CA PHE A 71 -3.82 -9.47 6.92
C PHE A 71 -3.79 -10.12 8.31
N GLY A 72 -3.17 -11.29 8.43
CA GLY A 72 -2.94 -11.96 9.71
C GLY A 72 -2.20 -11.07 10.69
N TRP A 73 -1.10 -10.44 10.24
CA TRP A 73 -0.31 -9.52 11.06
C TRP A 73 -1.11 -8.30 11.56
N LEU A 74 -1.95 -7.71 10.71
CA LEU A 74 -2.83 -6.59 11.09
C LEU A 74 -3.78 -6.99 12.23
N ARG A 75 -4.36 -8.19 12.15
CA ARG A 75 -5.26 -8.75 13.17
C ARG A 75 -4.51 -9.06 14.46
N GLU A 76 -3.43 -9.83 14.37
CA GLU A 76 -2.63 -10.27 15.51
C GLU A 76 -2.08 -9.08 16.31
N THR A 77 -1.62 -8.04 15.63
CA THR A 77 -1.07 -6.84 16.28
C THR A 77 -2.12 -5.81 16.68
N ASN A 78 -3.39 -6.03 16.31
CA ASN A 78 -4.48 -5.07 16.45
C ASN A 78 -4.11 -3.69 15.90
N ALA A 79 -3.53 -3.68 14.70
CA ALA A 79 -2.73 -2.58 14.19
C ALA A 79 -3.47 -1.23 14.14
N PHE A 80 -4.75 -1.24 13.80
CA PHE A 80 -5.57 -0.02 13.74
C PHE A 80 -5.71 0.68 15.09
N ARG A 81 -5.52 -0.03 16.21
CA ARG A 81 -5.51 0.54 17.56
C ARG A 81 -4.11 0.91 18.05
N GLN A 82 -3.05 0.54 17.33
CA GLN A 82 -1.68 0.81 17.74
C GLN A 82 -1.19 2.18 17.22
N PRO A 83 -0.83 3.13 18.11
CA PRO A 83 -0.33 4.45 17.70
C PRO A 83 0.85 4.39 16.74
N LYS A 84 1.64 3.30 16.78
CA LYS A 84 2.77 3.12 15.88
C LYS A 84 2.40 3.05 14.41
N TYR A 85 1.20 2.60 14.06
CA TYR A 85 0.80 2.46 12.67
C TYR A 85 -0.05 3.62 12.15
N TYR A 86 -0.82 4.31 13.00
CA TYR A 86 -1.65 5.45 12.54
C TYR A 86 -1.09 6.82 12.91
N GLY A 87 -0.19 6.90 13.91
CA GLY A 87 0.32 8.16 14.44
C GLY A 87 1.01 8.99 13.36
N GLY A 88 0.69 10.29 13.32
CA GLY A 88 1.32 11.24 12.42
C GLY A 88 2.78 11.45 12.80
N GLY A 89 3.70 11.08 11.90
CA GLY A 89 5.07 11.60 11.94
C GLY A 89 5.06 13.07 11.50
N SER A 90 4.44 13.95 12.26
CA SER A 90 4.38 15.37 11.92
C SER A 90 5.66 16.07 12.38
N SER A 91 6.55 16.30 11.43
CA SER A 91 7.30 17.53 11.37
C SER A 91 6.33 18.69 11.11
N SER A 92 5.70 19.22 12.15
CA SER A 92 5.11 20.56 12.11
C SER A 92 5.41 21.32 13.39
N SER A 93 5.89 22.53 13.17
CA SER A 93 6.34 23.53 14.12
C SER A 93 5.31 23.83 15.22
N SER A 94 5.56 23.33 16.43
CA SER A 94 5.50 24.10 17.68
C SER A 94 5.49 23.13 18.88
N GLY A 95 6.46 23.27 19.77
CA GLY A 95 6.39 22.68 21.11
C GLY A 95 7.25 21.43 21.30
N LYS A 96 8.23 21.56 22.20
CA LYS A 96 9.04 20.51 22.82
C LYS A 96 8.33 19.15 22.91
N GLY A 97 8.80 18.20 22.12
CA GLY A 97 8.49 16.78 22.22
C GLY A 97 9.23 16.01 21.14
N THR A 98 10.40 15.48 21.46
CA THR A 98 11.13 14.52 20.62
C THR A 98 10.20 13.34 20.27
N GLY A 99 9.88 13.14 18.99
CA GLY A 99 8.91 12.10 18.63
C GLY A 99 8.82 11.76 17.15
N GLY A 100 9.93 11.84 16.39
CA GLY A 100 10.01 10.98 15.20
C GLY A 100 9.88 9.54 15.70
N MET A 101 8.82 8.84 15.28
CA MET A 101 8.62 7.45 15.69
C MET A 101 9.90 6.68 15.39
N ASN A 102 10.55 6.12 16.43
CA ASN A 102 11.76 5.35 16.23
C ASN A 102 11.39 4.05 15.50
N LYS A 103 11.71 3.96 14.20
CA LYS A 103 11.45 2.79 13.36
C LYS A 103 12.58 1.76 13.40
N LYS A 104 13.51 1.87 14.35
CA LYS A 104 14.57 0.90 14.53
C LYS A 104 13.97 -0.48 14.84
N GLY A 105 14.31 -1.47 14.02
CA GLY A 105 13.85 -2.86 14.15
C GLY A 105 12.46 -3.12 13.56
N TRP A 106 11.92 -2.20 12.76
CA TRP A 106 10.71 -2.46 11.98
C TRP A 106 10.98 -3.47 10.88
N THR A 107 10.02 -4.37 10.67
CA THR A 107 10.05 -5.34 9.57
C THR A 107 9.36 -4.78 8.34
N ALA A 108 9.51 -5.45 7.19
CA ALA A 108 8.73 -5.17 5.99
C ALA A 108 7.20 -5.12 6.28
N LEU A 109 6.71 -6.07 7.10
CA LEU A 109 5.32 -6.12 7.57
C LEU A 109 4.93 -4.89 8.39
N ASP A 110 5.78 -4.38 9.30
CA ASP A 110 5.49 -3.15 10.05
C ASP A 110 5.31 -1.95 9.11
N HIS A 111 6.17 -1.83 8.08
CA HIS A 111 6.09 -0.74 7.11
C HIS A 111 4.84 -0.84 6.22
N ALA A 112 4.51 -2.03 5.72
CA ALA A 112 3.30 -2.25 4.92
C ALA A 112 2.03 -2.06 5.75
N THR A 113 2.02 -2.57 6.98
CA THR A 113 0.94 -2.36 7.95
C THR A 113 0.68 -0.87 8.17
N ARG A 114 1.76 -0.11 8.39
CA ARG A 114 1.63 1.35 8.55
C ARG A 114 1.04 2.01 7.31
N PHE A 115 1.47 1.63 6.11
CA PHE A 115 0.91 2.18 4.88
C PHE A 115 -0.61 1.94 4.83
N VAL A 116 -1.03 0.68 4.98
CA VAL A 116 -2.44 0.28 4.92
C VAL A 116 -3.28 1.01 5.98
N VAL A 117 -2.83 0.99 7.24
CA VAL A 117 -3.54 1.65 8.34
C VAL A 117 -3.68 3.15 8.11
N ARG A 118 -2.62 3.83 7.63
CA ARG A 118 -2.69 5.27 7.38
C ARG A 118 -3.60 5.62 6.22
N VAL A 119 -3.56 4.86 5.12
CA VAL A 119 -4.45 5.08 3.97
C VAL A 119 -5.91 4.94 4.39
N LEU A 120 -6.26 3.81 5.00
CA LEU A 120 -7.66 3.52 5.37
C LEU A 120 -8.20 4.50 6.41
N ARG A 121 -7.44 4.77 7.48
CA ARG A 121 -7.88 5.74 8.50
C ARG A 121 -8.01 7.15 7.93
N PHE A 122 -7.05 7.58 7.10
CA PHE A 122 -7.13 8.89 6.48
C PHE A 122 -8.33 8.99 5.54
N SER A 123 -8.64 7.93 4.79
CA SER A 123 -9.84 7.86 3.97
C SER A 123 -11.11 7.99 4.81
N TRP A 124 -11.27 7.19 5.87
CA TRP A 124 -12.45 7.26 6.75
C TRP A 124 -12.60 8.62 7.45
N ASP A 125 -11.49 9.23 7.87
CA ASP A 125 -11.51 10.51 8.58
C ASP A 125 -11.78 11.71 7.65
N ASN A 126 -11.72 11.53 6.31
CA ASN A 126 -11.82 12.62 5.33
C ASN A 126 -12.78 12.32 4.17
N ASP A 127 -13.75 11.41 4.36
CA ASP A 127 -14.74 11.02 3.34
C ASP A 127 -14.09 10.61 1.99
N GLY A 128 -13.03 9.80 2.07
CA GLY A 128 -12.28 9.29 0.93
C GLY A 128 -12.93 8.10 0.22
N GLU A 129 -12.18 7.47 -0.68
CA GLU A 129 -12.61 6.32 -1.52
C GLU A 129 -13.11 5.13 -0.68
N TRP A 130 -12.47 4.91 0.47
CA TRP A 130 -12.83 3.87 1.44
C TRP A 130 -13.57 4.53 2.61
N SER A 131 -14.77 4.03 2.92
CA SER A 131 -15.74 4.71 3.77
C SER A 131 -16.44 3.82 4.79
N HIS A 132 -16.13 2.52 4.87
CA HIS A 132 -16.75 1.61 5.85
C HIS A 132 -16.36 1.92 7.32
N GLY A 133 -15.52 2.95 7.49
CA GLY A 133 -15.43 3.74 8.71
C GLY A 133 -14.51 3.14 9.76
N ARG A 134 -14.40 1.81 9.84
CA ARG A 134 -13.44 1.09 10.69
C ARG A 134 -13.16 -0.32 10.16
N PHE A 135 -11.90 -0.73 10.28
CA PHE A 135 -11.51 -2.13 10.14
C PHE A 135 -11.88 -2.88 11.41
N ASP A 136 -12.94 -3.69 11.34
CA ASP A 136 -13.36 -4.62 12.40
C ASP A 136 -13.57 -6.03 11.80
N PRO A 137 -12.49 -6.82 11.62
CA PRO A 137 -12.57 -8.13 10.98
C PRO A 137 -13.36 -9.16 11.80
N ASP A 138 -13.71 -8.83 13.05
CA ASP A 138 -14.54 -9.68 13.91
C ASP A 138 -16.03 -9.26 13.89
N ALA A 139 -16.34 -8.10 13.30
CA ALA A 139 -17.70 -7.56 13.15
C ALA A 139 -18.05 -7.16 11.70
N ASP A 140 -17.27 -7.61 10.71
CA ASP A 140 -17.43 -7.33 9.28
C ASP A 140 -18.53 -8.22 8.67
N ALA A 141 -19.79 -7.92 9.00
CA ALA A 141 -20.93 -8.75 8.62
C ALA A 141 -21.17 -8.81 7.09
N ASP A 142 -20.67 -7.82 6.35
CA ASP A 142 -20.76 -7.69 4.89
C ASP A 142 -19.44 -7.95 4.16
N GLY A 143 -18.32 -8.13 4.87
CA GLY A 143 -17.01 -8.40 4.28
C GLY A 143 -16.36 -7.18 3.59
N GLU A 144 -16.92 -5.99 3.78
CA GLU A 144 -16.49 -4.79 3.09
C GLU A 144 -15.17 -4.24 3.67
N SER A 145 -14.95 -4.35 4.99
CA SER A 145 -13.70 -3.93 5.63
C SER A 145 -12.50 -4.75 5.12
N ASP A 146 -12.72 -6.04 4.91
CA ASP A 146 -11.76 -6.94 4.31
C ASP A 146 -11.46 -6.54 2.86
N LEU A 147 -12.49 -6.20 2.07
CA LEU A 147 -12.33 -5.71 0.70
C LEU A 147 -11.50 -4.42 0.63
N GLU A 148 -11.77 -3.44 1.48
CA GLU A 148 -10.99 -2.18 1.53
C GLU A 148 -9.51 -2.47 1.83
N PHE A 149 -9.24 -3.41 2.75
CA PHE A 149 -7.88 -3.89 3.01
C PHE A 149 -7.22 -4.47 1.75
N TYR A 150 -7.87 -5.41 1.07
CA TYR A 150 -7.33 -6.07 -0.12
C TYR A 150 -7.03 -5.07 -1.23
N GLN A 151 -7.89 -4.07 -1.41
CA GLN A 151 -7.70 -3.00 -2.39
C GLN A 151 -6.48 -2.12 -2.06
N VAL A 152 -6.32 -1.72 -0.80
CA VAL A 152 -5.18 -0.90 -0.37
C VAL A 152 -3.86 -1.69 -0.42
N TRP A 153 -3.87 -2.98 -0.09
CA TRP A 153 -2.70 -3.84 -0.30
C TRP A 153 -2.33 -3.97 -1.78
N ALA A 154 -3.31 -4.18 -2.66
CA ALA A 154 -3.07 -4.25 -4.11
C ALA A 154 -2.43 -2.95 -4.65
N ILE A 155 -2.88 -1.79 -4.15
CA ILE A 155 -2.27 -0.48 -4.43
C ILE A 155 -0.81 -0.44 -3.95
N LEU A 156 -0.53 -0.88 -2.72
CA LEU A 156 0.84 -0.92 -2.18
C LEU A 156 1.75 -1.78 -3.07
N ARG A 157 1.31 -2.99 -3.44
CA ARG A 157 2.09 -3.91 -4.28
C ARG A 157 2.36 -3.32 -5.66
N TYR A 158 1.36 -2.70 -6.29
CA TYR A 158 1.55 -2.02 -7.57
C TYR A 158 2.59 -0.91 -7.48
N LEU A 159 2.47 -0.02 -6.49
CA LEU A 159 3.37 1.11 -6.31
C LEU A 159 4.80 0.67 -5.96
N GLN A 160 4.94 -0.38 -5.14
CA GLN A 160 6.23 -1.00 -4.84
C GLN A 160 6.85 -1.56 -6.13
N ALA A 161 6.10 -2.29 -6.95
CA ALA A 161 6.60 -2.82 -8.21
C ALA A 161 6.99 -1.71 -9.21
N GLU A 162 6.23 -0.61 -9.29
CA GLU A 162 6.62 0.57 -10.08
C GLU A 162 7.97 1.15 -9.59
N TRP A 163 8.17 1.20 -8.26
CA TRP A 163 9.42 1.67 -7.67
C TRP A 163 10.58 0.70 -7.94
N GLU A 164 10.40 -0.60 -7.72
CA GLU A 164 11.41 -1.62 -7.95
C GLU A 164 11.84 -1.66 -9.42
N ALA A 165 10.87 -1.61 -10.34
CA ALA A 165 11.12 -1.55 -11.77
C ALA A 165 11.93 -0.31 -12.17
N ALA A 166 11.83 0.80 -11.45
CA ALA A 166 12.62 1.99 -11.71
C ALA A 166 14.02 1.95 -11.06
N ASN A 167 14.18 1.28 -9.92
CA ASN A 167 15.35 1.47 -9.06
C ASN A 167 16.25 0.23 -8.92
N LEU A 168 15.70 -0.99 -8.99
CA LEU A 168 16.46 -2.23 -8.84
C LEU A 168 17.10 -2.68 -10.16
N GLU A 169 18.35 -3.14 -10.09
CA GLU A 169 19.06 -3.68 -11.26
C GLU A 169 18.44 -4.99 -11.75
N ALA A 170 18.21 -5.92 -10.83
CA ALA A 170 17.41 -7.11 -11.06
C ALA A 170 15.95 -6.82 -10.67
N TRP A 171 15.04 -6.94 -11.63
CA TRP A 171 13.61 -6.84 -11.39
C TRP A 171 12.92 -8.02 -12.06
N ASP A 172 12.13 -8.77 -11.28
CA ASP A 172 11.32 -9.86 -11.77
C ASP A 172 9.88 -9.40 -11.88
N ASN A 173 9.29 -9.54 -13.07
CA ASN A 173 7.89 -9.21 -13.30
C ASN A 173 6.93 -10.36 -12.95
N SER A 174 7.46 -11.57 -12.73
CA SER A 174 6.66 -12.76 -12.48
C SER A 174 5.90 -12.66 -11.15
N THR A 175 6.51 -12.04 -10.14
CA THR A 175 5.94 -11.79 -8.81
C THR A 175 4.75 -10.84 -8.85
N LEU A 176 4.82 -9.75 -9.62
CA LEU A 176 3.70 -8.81 -9.77
C LEU A 176 2.49 -9.49 -10.44
N ASN A 177 2.74 -10.23 -11.52
CA ASN A 177 1.67 -10.93 -12.23
C ASN A 177 1.07 -12.08 -11.39
N ALA A 178 1.90 -12.80 -10.63
CA ALA A 178 1.44 -13.84 -9.71
C ALA A 178 0.59 -13.26 -8.57
N THR A 179 0.97 -12.10 -8.04
CA THR A 179 0.24 -11.35 -7.00
C THR A 179 -1.20 -11.09 -7.43
N PHE A 180 -1.38 -10.48 -8.60
CA PHE A 180 -2.71 -10.16 -9.11
C PHE A 180 -3.48 -11.38 -9.62
N ALA A 181 -2.79 -12.39 -10.17
CA ALA A 181 -3.43 -13.65 -10.53
C ALA A 181 -4.01 -14.36 -9.30
N SER A 182 -3.30 -14.36 -8.17
CA SER A 182 -3.78 -14.91 -6.91
C SER A 182 -5.03 -14.17 -6.39
N LEU A 183 -5.06 -12.84 -6.48
CA LEU A 183 -6.23 -12.03 -6.13
C LEU A 183 -7.45 -12.34 -6.99
N MET A 184 -7.27 -12.45 -8.31
CA MET A 184 -8.37 -12.74 -9.23
C MET A 184 -9.01 -14.12 -8.95
N VAL A 185 -8.27 -15.07 -8.39
CA VAL A 185 -8.77 -16.39 -8.00
C VAL A 185 -9.50 -16.34 -6.65
N SER A 186 -9.08 -15.50 -5.69
CA SER A 186 -9.73 -15.42 -4.37
C SER A 186 -11.12 -14.75 -4.37
N ARG A 187 -11.54 -14.17 -5.50
CA ARG A 187 -12.89 -13.64 -5.74
C ARG A 187 -13.91 -14.67 -6.28
N LEU A 188 -13.47 -15.90 -6.57
CA LEU A 188 -14.31 -17.02 -7.08
C LEU A 188 -14.59 -18.04 -5.98
#